data_AF-U1P604-F1
#
_entry.id   AF-U1P604-F1
#
_cell.length_a   1.000
_cell.length_b   1.000
_cell.length_c   1.000
_cell.angle_alpha   90.00
_cell.angle_beta   90.00
_cell.angle_gamma   90.00
#
_symmetry.space_group_name_H-M   'P 1'
#
loop_
_entity.id
_entity.type
_entity.pdbx_description
1 polymer ?
#
loop_
_entity_poly.entity_id
_entity_poly.type
_entity_poly.pdbx_seq_one_letter_code
_entity_poly.pdbx_strand_id
1 'polypeptide(L)'
;MNTNFKEMANFRNATFVGRADFDGPEFFLDARFDESNFNGPAFFETTKFHQVGVFRDVVFGGPVSFRNCLSTGRASFQNATFEDAALFPGVNFESVATFNGAEFHQNVDLCEASISEIKFEPSIIESEEPVIGFRGASIKAGTLQVPDSGVSMIRLTNATLGDVELRSNRTKPVLDSFILDDVRYEGFHFDRLGQELRNGGANLEALKSRETRDWLQSVLSTLLDGRRQRQQTPETNSNDFENSALERTYRKAKNGADRVGEPKISSYFFRKEMKYRRKRHWETVRDSGASKRRRLT
;
A
#
# COMPACT_ATOMS: atom_id res chain seq x y z
N MET A 1 19.38 -5.84 27.78
CA MET A 1 18.50 -5.77 28.97
C MET A 1 17.09 -5.58 28.43
N ASN A 2 16.10 -6.34 28.91
CA ASN A 2 14.70 -6.05 28.59
C ASN A 2 14.18 -5.02 29.59
N THR A 3 13.74 -3.87 29.10
CA THR A 3 13.11 -2.83 29.92
C THR A 3 11.62 -3.12 30.01
N ASN A 4 11.11 -3.39 31.21
CA ASN A 4 9.72 -3.81 31.39
C ASN A 4 8.94 -2.77 32.22
N PHE A 5 7.90 -2.20 31.62
CA PHE A 5 6.96 -1.30 32.29
C PHE A 5 5.76 -2.11 32.76
N LYS A 6 5.73 -2.40 34.07
CA LYS A 6 4.65 -3.18 34.70
C LYS A 6 3.39 -2.35 34.97
N GLU A 7 3.57 -1.04 35.09
CA GLU A 7 2.50 -0.07 35.28
C GLU A 7 2.31 0.77 34.02
N MET A 8 1.26 1.59 33.99
CA MET A 8 1.01 2.53 32.90
C MET A 8 2.22 3.44 32.68
N ALA A 9 2.69 3.52 31.43
CA ALA A 9 3.75 4.43 31.04
C ALA A 9 3.13 5.65 30.33
N ASN A 10 3.36 6.84 30.88
CA ASN A 10 2.75 8.08 30.41
C ASN A 10 3.81 9.07 29.93
N PHE A 11 3.85 9.26 28.62
CA PHE A 11 4.68 10.23 27.89
C PHE A 11 3.83 11.27 27.16
N ARG A 12 2.58 11.49 27.60
CA ARG A 12 1.71 12.52 27.02
C ARG A 12 2.37 13.88 27.07
N ASN A 13 2.25 14.66 26.00
CA ASN A 13 2.85 16.00 25.87
C ASN A 13 4.37 16.05 26.06
N ALA A 14 5.07 14.91 26.00
CA ALA A 14 6.51 14.88 26.11
C ALA A 14 7.16 15.45 24.83
N THR A 15 8.31 16.11 24.98
CA THR A 15 9.13 16.54 23.84
C THR A 15 10.48 15.81 23.90
N PHE A 16 10.78 15.06 22.85
CA PHE A 16 12.06 14.39 22.65
C PHE A 16 12.87 15.17 21.62
N VAL A 17 13.81 15.98 22.09
CA VAL A 17 14.58 16.91 21.25
C VAL A 17 15.57 16.19 20.33
N GLY A 18 16.19 15.12 20.83
CA GLY A 18 17.15 14.31 20.10
C GLY A 18 16.62 12.93 19.75
N ARG A 19 17.54 11.99 19.47
CA ARG A 19 17.20 10.57 19.29
C ARG A 19 16.45 10.04 20.51
N ALA A 20 15.28 9.46 20.28
CA ALA A 20 14.48 8.77 21.29
C ALA A 20 14.55 7.25 21.06
N ASP A 21 15.08 6.53 22.04
CA ASP A 21 15.29 5.09 21.94
C ASP A 21 14.35 4.35 22.89
N PHE A 22 13.35 3.71 22.30
CA PHE A 22 12.39 2.82 22.92
C PHE A 22 12.49 1.43 22.26
N ASP A 23 13.70 0.94 21.92
CA ASP A 23 13.88 -0.39 21.33
C ASP A 23 13.82 -1.52 22.40
N GLY A 24 12.96 -2.50 22.14
CA GLY A 24 12.77 -3.70 22.96
C GLY A 24 12.01 -3.63 24.29
N PRO A 25 11.43 -2.50 24.77
CA PRO A 25 10.67 -2.53 25.99
C PRO A 25 9.36 -3.32 25.86
N GLU A 26 8.90 -3.84 26.98
CA GLU A 26 7.56 -4.45 27.11
C GLU A 26 6.69 -3.57 28.00
N PHE A 27 5.55 -3.13 27.47
CA PHE A 27 4.53 -2.39 28.20
C PHE A 27 3.36 -3.33 28.51
N PHE A 28 3.23 -3.71 29.79
CA PHE A 28 2.19 -4.65 30.22
C PHE A 28 0.81 -3.98 30.39
N LEU A 29 0.81 -2.67 30.63
CA LEU A 29 -0.39 -1.82 30.64
C LEU A 29 -0.29 -0.78 29.50
N ASP A 30 -1.21 0.19 29.50
CA ASP A 30 -1.24 1.27 28.51
C ASP A 30 0.11 2.02 28.44
N ALA A 31 0.58 2.23 27.21
CA ALA A 31 1.70 3.11 26.89
C ALA A 31 1.18 4.30 26.08
N ARG A 32 1.28 5.50 26.67
CA ARG A 32 0.62 6.70 26.16
C ARG A 32 1.64 7.74 25.73
N PHE A 33 1.71 7.99 24.43
CA PHE A 33 2.54 9.00 23.76
C PHE A 33 1.68 10.08 23.10
N ASP A 34 0.41 10.21 23.49
CA ASP A 34 -0.49 11.19 22.87
C ASP A 34 0.06 12.62 22.99
N GLU A 35 -0.11 13.43 21.95
CA GLU A 35 0.29 14.85 21.90
C GLU A 35 1.80 15.06 22.14
N SER A 36 2.62 14.02 22.01
CA SER A 36 4.09 14.13 22.16
C SER A 36 4.75 14.56 20.85
N ASN A 37 5.95 15.11 20.96
CA ASN A 37 6.75 15.55 19.82
C ASN A 37 8.14 14.90 19.84
N PHE A 38 8.48 14.20 18.76
CA PHE A 38 9.78 13.60 18.50
C PHE A 38 10.49 14.41 17.42
N ASN A 39 11.31 15.38 17.83
CA ASN A 39 12.05 16.24 16.89
C ASN A 39 13.22 15.51 16.21
N GLY A 40 13.72 14.45 16.83
CA GLY A 40 14.75 13.57 16.28
C GLY A 40 14.21 12.19 15.92
N PRO A 41 15.08 11.28 15.42
CA PRO A 41 14.68 9.91 15.11
C PRO A 41 14.12 9.17 16.33
N ALA A 42 13.04 8.42 16.13
CA ALA A 42 12.38 7.63 17.17
C ALA A 42 12.39 6.14 16.83
N PHE A 43 12.88 5.31 17.75
CA PHE A 43 13.00 3.87 17.54
C PHE A 43 12.12 3.14 18.57
N PHE A 44 11.09 2.46 18.09
CA PHE A 44 10.23 1.56 18.88
C PHE A 44 10.46 0.11 18.48
N GLU A 45 11.57 -0.20 17.80
CA GLU A 45 11.83 -1.53 17.26
C GLU A 45 11.65 -2.61 18.34
N THR A 46 11.15 -3.78 17.96
CA THR A 46 10.94 -4.95 18.84
C THR A 46 10.09 -4.71 20.11
N THR A 47 9.47 -3.53 20.25
CA THR A 47 8.62 -3.16 21.39
C THR A 47 7.35 -3.99 21.43
N LYS A 48 6.92 -4.36 22.64
CA LYS A 48 5.66 -5.06 22.86
C LYS A 48 4.68 -4.20 23.65
N PHE A 49 3.52 -3.95 23.04
CA PHE A 49 2.38 -3.31 23.70
C PHE A 49 1.34 -4.40 24.01
N HIS A 50 1.25 -4.80 25.28
CA HIS A 50 0.31 -5.86 25.68
C HIS A 50 -1.14 -5.36 25.80
N GLN A 51 -1.30 -4.07 26.08
CA GLN A 51 -2.58 -3.38 26.11
C GLN A 51 -2.60 -2.30 25.02
N VAL A 52 -3.08 -1.09 25.31
CA VAL A 52 -3.22 -0.05 24.30
C VAL A 52 -1.89 0.69 24.12
N GLY A 53 -1.36 0.69 22.90
CA GLY A 53 -0.29 1.59 22.46
C GLY A 53 -0.90 2.82 21.80
N VAL A 54 -0.75 3.99 22.41
CA VAL A 54 -1.44 5.21 21.96
C VAL A 54 -0.45 6.29 21.53
N PHE A 55 -0.54 6.67 20.26
CA PHE A 55 0.25 7.69 19.57
C PHE A 55 -0.70 8.70 18.90
N ARG A 56 -1.74 9.14 19.60
CA ARG A 56 -2.72 10.09 19.04
C ARG A 56 -2.17 11.50 19.02
N ASP A 57 -2.39 12.22 17.94
CA ASP A 57 -1.95 13.61 17.79
C ASP A 57 -0.43 13.78 18.05
N VAL A 58 0.36 12.70 17.84
CA VAL A 58 1.82 12.73 17.98
C VAL A 58 2.45 13.35 16.75
N VAL A 59 3.57 14.03 16.92
CA VAL A 59 4.40 14.51 15.80
C VAL A 59 5.74 13.77 15.81
N PHE A 60 6.05 13.08 14.71
CA PHE A 60 7.38 12.54 14.41
C PHE A 60 8.05 13.45 13.37
N GLY A 61 8.88 14.38 13.84
CA GLY A 61 9.65 15.29 12.98
C GLY A 61 10.88 14.66 12.33
N GLY A 62 11.36 13.54 12.91
CA GLY A 62 12.40 12.69 12.31
C GLY A 62 11.85 11.32 11.89
N PRO A 63 12.68 10.48 11.25
CA PRO A 63 12.27 9.14 10.84
C PRO A 63 11.90 8.29 12.05
N VAL A 64 10.84 7.49 11.90
CA VAL A 64 10.34 6.61 12.97
C VAL A 64 10.34 5.16 12.52
N SER A 65 10.76 4.26 13.40
CA SER A 65 10.72 2.82 13.16
C SER A 65 9.97 2.06 14.24
N PHE A 66 9.00 1.26 13.80
CA PHE A 66 8.27 0.26 14.56
C PHE A 66 8.63 -1.16 14.09
N ARG A 67 9.86 -1.37 13.61
CA ARG A 67 10.28 -2.68 13.08
C ARG A 67 10.00 -3.79 14.09
N ASN A 68 9.32 -4.84 13.65
CA ASN A 68 9.02 -6.03 14.46
C ASN A 68 8.29 -5.71 15.79
N CYS A 69 7.57 -4.59 15.89
CA CYS A 69 6.72 -4.34 17.05
C CYS A 69 5.58 -5.35 17.12
N LEU A 70 5.20 -5.70 18.35
CA LEU A 70 4.00 -6.47 18.64
C LEU A 70 3.01 -5.59 19.41
N SER A 71 1.78 -5.49 18.93
CA SER A 71 0.66 -4.95 19.71
C SER A 71 -0.40 -6.03 19.83
N THR A 72 -0.56 -6.59 21.03
CA THR A 72 -1.65 -7.54 21.31
C THR A 72 -2.96 -6.80 21.60
N GLY A 73 -2.87 -5.59 22.16
CA GLY A 73 -3.99 -4.65 22.25
C GLY A 73 -4.05 -3.70 21.05
N ARG A 74 -4.93 -2.69 21.16
CA ARG A 74 -5.14 -1.70 20.09
C ARG A 74 -3.90 -0.80 19.93
N ALA A 75 -3.51 -0.55 18.68
CA ALA A 75 -2.51 0.44 18.32
C ALA A 75 -3.21 1.64 17.66
N SER A 76 -3.00 2.85 18.17
CA SER A 76 -3.64 4.06 17.63
C SER A 76 -2.61 5.10 17.24
N PHE A 77 -2.59 5.44 15.96
CA PHE A 77 -1.85 6.54 15.33
C PHE A 77 -2.82 7.60 14.79
N GLN A 78 -3.99 7.73 15.43
CA GLN A 78 -5.00 8.69 15.00
C GLN A 78 -4.45 10.12 15.01
N ASN A 79 -4.61 10.85 13.90
CA ASN A 79 -4.05 12.20 13.72
C ASN A 79 -2.54 12.31 13.96
N ALA A 80 -1.79 11.20 13.91
CA ALA A 80 -0.34 11.26 14.02
C ALA A 80 0.25 11.93 12.77
N THR A 81 1.22 12.82 12.95
CA THR A 81 1.96 13.45 11.86
C THR A 81 3.34 12.79 11.73
N PHE A 82 3.65 12.28 10.54
CA PHE A 82 4.93 11.70 10.17
C PHE A 82 5.58 12.62 9.12
N GLU A 83 6.46 13.50 9.56
CA GLU A 83 7.15 14.47 8.69
C GLU A 83 8.24 13.83 7.83
N ASP A 84 8.74 12.66 8.24
CA ASP A 84 9.75 11.85 7.55
C ASP A 84 9.29 10.37 7.45
N ALA A 85 10.16 9.48 6.96
CA ALA A 85 9.86 8.08 6.70
C ALA A 85 9.30 7.34 7.93
N ALA A 86 8.16 6.67 7.72
CA ALA A 86 7.48 5.86 8.74
C ALA A 86 7.60 4.37 8.40
N LEU A 87 8.37 3.64 9.21
CA LEU A 87 8.73 2.24 8.95
C LEU A 87 8.02 1.31 9.94
N PHE A 88 7.18 0.41 9.42
CA PHE A 88 6.50 -0.66 10.15
C PHE A 88 6.84 -2.07 9.62
N PRO A 89 8.09 -2.38 9.25
CA PRO A 89 8.41 -3.70 8.70
C PRO A 89 8.23 -4.79 9.75
N GLY A 90 7.51 -5.86 9.41
CA GLY A 90 7.31 -7.02 10.28
C GLY A 90 6.46 -6.75 11.52
N VAL A 91 5.73 -5.64 11.60
CA VAL A 91 4.81 -5.40 12.72
C VAL A 91 3.74 -6.48 12.80
N ASN A 92 3.36 -6.84 14.03
CA ASN A 92 2.22 -7.70 14.30
C ASN A 92 1.19 -6.95 15.14
N PHE A 93 0.11 -6.53 14.50
CA PHE A 93 -1.06 -5.94 15.16
C PHE A 93 -2.13 -7.02 15.31
N GLU A 94 -2.21 -7.63 16.50
CA GLU A 94 -3.16 -8.73 16.75
C GLU A 94 -4.60 -8.21 16.98
N SER A 95 -4.73 -6.92 17.31
CA SER A 95 -5.99 -6.19 17.41
C SER A 95 -6.09 -5.10 16.32
N VAL A 96 -6.92 -4.09 16.56
CA VAL A 96 -7.15 -2.97 15.62
C VAL A 96 -5.95 -2.02 15.63
N ALA A 97 -5.41 -1.75 14.44
CA ALA A 97 -4.46 -0.67 14.18
C ALA A 97 -5.15 0.49 13.45
N THR A 98 -5.17 1.68 14.06
CA THR A 98 -5.89 2.85 13.52
C THR A 98 -4.91 3.93 13.09
N PHE A 99 -5.04 4.40 11.85
CA PHE A 99 -4.30 5.50 11.22
C PHE A 99 -5.25 6.58 10.70
N ASN A 100 -6.48 6.64 11.21
CA ASN A 100 -7.47 7.63 10.80
C ASN A 100 -6.95 9.04 11.06
N GLY A 101 -7.03 9.89 10.05
CA GLY A 101 -6.53 11.25 10.09
C GLY A 101 -5.00 11.38 10.17
N ALA A 102 -4.26 10.27 10.11
CA ALA A 102 -2.79 10.31 10.13
C ALA A 102 -2.25 11.02 8.87
N GLU A 103 -1.16 11.73 9.06
CA GLU A 103 -0.52 12.58 8.07
C GLU A 103 0.85 11.99 7.72
N PHE A 104 1.07 11.60 6.46
CA PHE A 104 2.34 11.08 5.98
C PHE A 104 2.94 12.01 4.93
N HIS A 105 4.12 12.56 5.21
CA HIS A 105 4.82 13.48 4.30
C HIS A 105 5.84 12.75 3.41
N GLN A 106 6.16 11.50 3.75
CA GLN A 106 7.14 10.64 3.07
C GLN A 106 6.61 9.21 2.96
N ASN A 107 7.39 8.34 2.31
CA ASN A 107 7.02 6.94 2.11
C ASN A 107 6.72 6.20 3.43
N VAL A 108 5.72 5.32 3.37
CA VAL A 108 5.32 4.45 4.47
C VAL A 108 5.56 3.00 4.07
N ASP A 109 6.29 2.26 4.90
CA ASP A 109 6.61 0.85 4.63
C ASP A 109 5.99 -0.07 5.69
N LEU A 110 5.01 -0.88 5.27
CA LEU A 110 4.40 -1.95 6.06
C LEU A 110 4.78 -3.33 5.51
N CYS A 111 6.00 -3.51 5.03
CA CYS A 111 6.41 -4.81 4.48
C CYS A 111 6.34 -5.92 5.54
N GLU A 112 5.87 -7.09 5.15
CA GLU A 112 5.76 -8.28 6.01
C GLU A 112 4.90 -8.07 7.28
N ALA A 113 4.09 -7.00 7.31
CA ALA A 113 3.20 -6.72 8.42
C ALA A 113 2.08 -7.78 8.51
N SER A 114 1.76 -8.21 9.74
CA SER A 114 0.59 -9.03 10.06
C SER A 114 -0.42 -8.16 10.80
N ILE A 115 -1.60 -7.95 10.20
CA ILE A 115 -2.59 -7.00 10.72
C ILE A 115 -3.95 -7.70 10.81
N SER A 116 -4.48 -7.84 12.02
CA SER A 116 -5.80 -8.42 12.26
C SER A 116 -6.91 -7.50 11.75
N GLU A 117 -6.88 -6.22 12.11
CA GLU A 117 -7.82 -5.23 11.59
C GLU A 117 -7.10 -3.89 11.41
N ILE A 118 -7.24 -3.28 10.24
CA ILE A 118 -6.67 -1.96 9.95
C ILE A 118 -7.75 -0.92 9.69
N LYS A 119 -7.59 0.28 10.22
CA LYS A 119 -8.39 1.46 9.83
C LYS A 119 -7.41 2.48 9.28
N PHE A 120 -7.25 2.48 7.96
CA PHE A 120 -6.27 3.29 7.27
C PHE A 120 -6.99 4.35 6.42
N GLU A 121 -7.27 5.48 7.04
CA GLU A 121 -7.98 6.63 6.45
C GLU A 121 -7.16 7.91 6.70
N PRO A 122 -5.97 8.06 6.08
CA PRO A 122 -5.06 9.18 6.32
C PRO A 122 -5.63 10.51 5.82
N SER A 123 -5.21 11.59 6.47
CA SER A 123 -5.51 12.98 6.10
C SER A 123 -4.67 13.47 4.91
N ILE A 124 -5.16 14.52 4.26
CA ILE A 124 -4.61 15.16 3.07
C ILE A 124 -3.33 15.93 3.39
N ILE A 125 -2.26 15.74 2.60
CA ILE A 125 -1.08 16.63 2.64
C ILE A 125 -0.63 16.95 1.21
N GLU A 126 -0.35 18.23 0.97
CA GLU A 126 0.11 18.76 -0.31
C GLU A 126 1.64 18.61 -0.48
N SER A 127 2.21 17.42 -0.21
CA SER A 127 3.67 17.23 -0.33
C SER A 127 4.08 15.79 -0.70
N GLU A 128 5.08 15.69 -1.59
CA GLU A 128 5.93 14.56 -2.00
C GLU A 128 5.33 13.15 -2.27
N GLU A 129 4.04 13.05 -2.57
CA GLU A 129 3.42 11.84 -3.17
C GLU A 129 3.81 10.51 -2.50
N PRO A 130 3.59 10.35 -1.18
CA PRO A 130 4.06 9.20 -0.44
C PRO A 130 3.53 7.89 -1.02
N VAL A 131 4.43 6.94 -1.25
CA VAL A 131 4.07 5.57 -1.57
C VAL A 131 3.85 4.82 -0.27
N ILE A 132 2.67 4.22 -0.14
CA ILE A 132 2.32 3.38 1.01
C ILE A 132 2.43 1.92 0.56
N GLY A 133 3.46 1.23 1.02
CA GLY A 133 3.81 -0.12 0.62
C GLY A 133 3.37 -1.18 1.62
N PHE A 134 2.78 -2.26 1.13
CA PHE A 134 2.36 -3.43 1.92
C PHE A 134 2.98 -4.72 1.38
N ARG A 135 4.28 -4.69 1.03
CA ARG A 135 4.93 -5.84 0.39
C ARG A 135 4.97 -7.04 1.33
N GLY A 136 4.37 -8.17 0.95
CA GLY A 136 4.35 -9.36 1.80
C GLY A 136 3.42 -9.28 3.00
N ALA A 137 2.64 -8.20 3.15
CA ALA A 137 1.76 -8.00 4.30
C ALA A 137 0.53 -8.91 4.24
N SER A 138 0.02 -9.30 5.40
CA SER A 138 -1.26 -9.98 5.57
C SER A 138 -2.22 -9.10 6.35
N ILE A 139 -3.34 -8.73 5.74
CA ILE A 139 -4.37 -7.88 6.33
C ILE A 139 -5.65 -8.70 6.39
N LYS A 140 -6.10 -9.10 7.58
CA LYS A 140 -7.26 -9.99 7.72
C LYS A 140 -8.58 -9.25 7.55
N ALA A 141 -8.68 -8.01 8.04
CA ALA A 141 -9.90 -7.21 7.93
C ALA A 141 -9.63 -5.71 7.99
N GLY A 142 -10.65 -4.91 7.67
CA GLY A 142 -10.68 -3.47 7.93
C GLY A 142 -10.80 -2.63 6.67
N THR A 143 -10.29 -1.40 6.70
CA THR A 143 -10.42 -0.43 5.60
C THR A 143 -9.07 0.11 5.19
N LEU A 144 -8.81 0.10 3.87
CA LEU A 144 -7.72 0.83 3.24
C LEU A 144 -8.31 1.91 2.34
N GLN A 145 -8.15 3.16 2.72
CA GLN A 145 -8.51 4.31 1.91
C GLN A 145 -7.24 4.94 1.32
N VAL A 146 -7.28 5.20 0.02
CA VAL A 146 -6.27 6.07 -0.60
C VAL A 146 -6.60 7.52 -0.26
N PRO A 147 -5.61 8.33 0.17
CA PRO A 147 -5.83 9.75 0.47
C PRO A 147 -6.54 10.51 -0.67
N ASP A 148 -7.40 11.45 -0.27
CA ASP A 148 -8.34 12.15 -1.16
C ASP A 148 -7.67 13.14 -2.12
N SER A 149 -6.45 13.59 -1.79
CA SER A 149 -5.62 14.46 -2.63
C SER A 149 -4.33 13.77 -3.07
N GLY A 150 -3.65 14.38 -4.05
CA GLY A 150 -2.37 13.91 -4.60
C GLY A 150 -2.50 12.70 -5.54
N VAL A 151 -1.34 12.15 -5.92
CA VAL A 151 -1.24 10.90 -6.70
C VAL A 151 -0.77 9.73 -5.85
N SER A 152 -0.72 9.88 -4.52
CA SER A 152 -0.34 8.83 -3.58
C SER A 152 -1.09 7.55 -3.92
N MET A 153 -0.34 6.44 -3.99
CA MET A 153 -0.88 5.14 -4.33
C MET A 153 -0.61 4.18 -3.18
N ILE A 154 -1.58 3.33 -2.90
CA ILE A 154 -1.36 2.16 -2.05
C ILE A 154 -0.86 1.02 -2.94
N ARG A 155 0.33 0.50 -2.63
CA ARG A 155 0.93 -0.63 -3.33
C ARG A 155 0.88 -1.88 -2.45
N LEU A 156 0.15 -2.88 -2.93
CA LEU A 156 0.06 -4.21 -2.37
C LEU A 156 0.81 -5.17 -3.29
N THR A 157 1.95 -5.68 -2.82
CA THR A 157 2.81 -6.60 -3.59
C THR A 157 3.02 -7.88 -2.80
N ASN A 158 2.69 -9.06 -3.35
CA ASN A 158 2.76 -10.34 -2.63
C ASN A 158 1.97 -10.32 -1.30
N ALA A 159 0.90 -9.52 -1.24
CA ALA A 159 0.11 -9.31 -0.04
C ALA A 159 -1.07 -10.29 0.03
N THR A 160 -1.59 -10.54 1.22
CA THR A 160 -2.85 -11.25 1.43
C THR A 160 -3.90 -10.31 2.00
N LEU A 161 -5.04 -10.20 1.33
CA LEU A 161 -6.20 -9.43 1.78
C LEU A 161 -7.35 -10.36 2.16
N GLY A 162 -7.85 -10.21 3.39
CA GLY A 162 -9.08 -10.83 3.85
C GLY A 162 -10.30 -9.94 3.62
N ASP A 163 -11.14 -9.76 4.65
CA ASP A 163 -12.33 -8.90 4.61
C ASP A 163 -11.94 -7.42 4.70
N VAL A 164 -11.25 -6.93 3.67
CA VAL A 164 -10.73 -5.57 3.58
C VAL A 164 -11.57 -4.76 2.60
N GLU A 165 -12.10 -3.64 3.04
CA GLU A 165 -12.73 -2.65 2.20
C GLU A 165 -11.68 -1.71 1.61
N LEU A 166 -11.63 -1.62 0.28
CA LEU A 166 -10.80 -0.65 -0.42
C LEU A 166 -11.65 0.58 -0.71
N ARG A 167 -11.17 1.76 -0.34
CA ARG A 167 -11.86 3.04 -0.54
C ARG A 167 -10.97 4.05 -1.25
N SER A 168 -11.60 5.01 -1.91
CA SER A 168 -10.93 6.18 -2.48
C SER A 168 -11.99 7.23 -2.76
N ASN A 169 -11.84 8.44 -2.19
CA ASN A 169 -12.77 9.54 -2.47
C ASN A 169 -12.42 10.28 -3.77
N ARG A 170 -11.47 9.76 -4.55
CA ARG A 170 -11.10 10.30 -5.87
C ARG A 170 -12.22 10.04 -6.89
N THR A 171 -12.26 10.86 -7.93
CA THR A 171 -13.24 10.77 -9.03
C THR A 171 -13.05 9.54 -9.93
N LYS A 172 -11.88 8.90 -9.88
CA LYS A 172 -11.54 7.69 -10.62
C LYS A 172 -12.04 6.45 -9.87
N PRO A 173 -12.25 5.31 -10.57
CA PRO A 173 -12.53 4.04 -9.91
C PRO A 173 -11.53 3.73 -8.80
N VAL A 174 -12.02 3.23 -7.65
CA VAL A 174 -11.18 2.94 -6.48
C VAL A 174 -9.96 2.10 -6.84
N LEU A 175 -10.13 1.04 -7.64
CA LEU A 175 -9.05 0.15 -8.07
C LEU A 175 -7.94 0.81 -8.89
N ASP A 176 -8.18 1.99 -9.50
CA ASP A 176 -7.12 2.74 -10.19
C ASP A 176 -6.18 3.48 -9.24
N SER A 177 -6.59 3.67 -7.99
CA SER A 177 -5.78 4.26 -6.92
C SER A 177 -4.89 3.22 -6.21
N PHE A 178 -5.06 1.93 -6.51
CA PHE A 178 -4.27 0.82 -5.95
C PHE A 178 -3.37 0.17 -7.00
N ILE A 179 -2.15 -0.17 -6.60
CA ILE A 179 -1.28 -1.08 -7.33
C ILE A 179 -1.40 -2.46 -6.66
N LEU A 180 -2.00 -3.40 -7.38
CA LEU A 180 -2.21 -4.77 -6.91
C LEU A 180 -1.29 -5.71 -7.69
N ASP A 181 -0.28 -6.25 -7.02
CA ASP A 181 0.70 -7.18 -7.55
C ASP A 181 0.81 -8.43 -6.69
N ASP A 182 0.77 -9.61 -7.31
CA ASP A 182 0.67 -10.93 -6.65
C ASP A 182 -0.19 -10.97 -5.37
N VAL A 183 -1.35 -10.31 -5.39
CA VAL A 183 -2.26 -10.25 -4.25
C VAL A 183 -3.08 -11.54 -4.14
N ARG A 184 -3.08 -12.12 -2.94
CA ARG A 184 -3.97 -13.20 -2.54
C ARG A 184 -5.23 -12.62 -1.89
N TYR A 185 -6.38 -13.17 -2.26
CA TYR A 185 -7.68 -12.77 -1.75
C TYR A 185 -8.27 -13.92 -0.92
N GLU A 186 -8.25 -13.79 0.40
CA GLU A 186 -8.63 -14.83 1.36
C GLU A 186 -9.76 -14.33 2.27
N GLY A 187 -10.98 -14.28 1.74
CA GLY A 187 -12.14 -13.67 2.42
C GLY A 187 -12.50 -12.26 1.89
N PHE A 188 -11.90 -11.85 0.77
CA PHE A 188 -12.19 -10.57 0.14
C PHE A 188 -13.55 -10.56 -0.58
N HIS A 189 -14.34 -9.53 -0.33
CA HIS A 189 -15.71 -9.35 -0.85
C HIS A 189 -15.73 -8.40 -2.07
N PHE A 190 -15.77 -8.97 -3.28
CA PHE A 190 -15.73 -8.21 -4.54
C PHE A 190 -17.03 -7.45 -4.89
N ASP A 191 -18.15 -7.83 -4.29
CA ASP A 191 -19.46 -7.19 -4.46
C ASP A 191 -19.48 -5.74 -3.99
N ARG A 192 -18.71 -5.41 -2.93
CA ARG A 192 -18.56 -4.03 -2.43
C ARG A 192 -17.99 -3.10 -3.52
N LEU A 193 -16.93 -3.54 -4.21
CA LEU A 193 -16.37 -2.82 -5.35
C LEU A 193 -17.37 -2.72 -6.52
N GLY A 194 -18.19 -3.76 -6.71
CA GLY A 194 -19.25 -3.79 -7.70
C GLY A 194 -20.29 -2.69 -7.51
N GLN A 195 -20.66 -2.38 -6.26
CA GLN A 195 -21.59 -1.31 -5.92
C GLN A 195 -20.98 0.08 -6.19
N GLU A 196 -19.71 0.28 -5.84
CA GLU A 196 -19.00 1.54 -6.11
C GLU A 196 -18.95 1.88 -7.61
N LEU A 197 -18.63 0.88 -8.46
CA LEU A 197 -18.61 1.08 -9.92
C LEU A 197 -20.01 1.30 -10.53
N ARG A 198 -21.09 0.92 -9.84
CA ARG A 198 -22.47 1.22 -10.25
C ARG A 198 -22.84 2.65 -9.86
N ASN A 199 -22.47 3.07 -8.65
CA ASN A 199 -22.79 4.39 -8.12
C ASN A 199 -21.95 5.51 -8.75
N GLY A 200 -20.68 5.26 -9.10
CA GLY A 200 -19.79 6.18 -9.83
C GLY A 200 -20.03 6.26 -11.35
N GLY A 201 -21.21 5.83 -11.81
CA GLY A 201 -21.54 5.53 -13.22
C GLY A 201 -21.42 6.66 -14.25
N ALA A 202 -21.13 7.91 -13.86
CA ALA A 202 -20.90 9.01 -14.81
C ALA A 202 -19.47 9.01 -15.41
N ASN A 203 -18.46 8.45 -14.74
CA ASN A 203 -17.05 8.56 -15.18
C ASN A 203 -16.52 7.38 -16.01
N LEU A 204 -17.31 6.32 -16.20
CA LEU A 204 -16.97 5.21 -17.11
C LEU A 204 -17.36 5.50 -18.57
N GLU A 205 -18.28 6.44 -18.81
CA GLU A 205 -18.58 6.99 -20.14
C GLU A 205 -17.43 7.85 -20.68
N ALA A 206 -16.69 8.55 -19.80
CA ALA A 206 -15.52 9.35 -20.17
C ALA A 206 -14.35 8.51 -20.70
N LEU A 207 -14.26 7.23 -20.34
CA LEU A 207 -13.26 6.29 -20.87
C LEU A 207 -13.53 5.87 -22.34
N LYS A 208 -14.62 6.35 -22.95
CA LYS A 208 -14.92 6.18 -24.38
C LYS A 208 -14.70 7.45 -25.22
N SER A 209 -14.31 8.57 -24.61
CA SER A 209 -14.23 9.85 -25.35
C SER A 209 -12.97 9.96 -26.22
N ARG A 210 -13.12 10.70 -27.32
CA ARG A 210 -12.11 10.93 -28.37
C ARG A 210 -10.82 11.58 -27.83
N GLU A 211 -10.92 12.36 -26.75
CA GLU A 211 -9.79 13.01 -26.07
C GLU A 211 -8.81 11.99 -25.44
N THR A 212 -9.32 10.85 -24.94
CA THR A 212 -8.47 9.76 -24.43
C THR A 212 -7.62 9.12 -25.53
N ARG A 213 -8.06 9.13 -26.79
CA ARG A 213 -7.26 8.64 -27.93
C ARG A 213 -6.15 9.64 -28.30
N ASP A 214 -6.45 10.93 -28.24
CA ASP A 214 -5.50 11.99 -28.60
C ASP A 214 -4.39 12.15 -27.54
N TRP A 215 -4.74 12.03 -26.25
CA TRP A 215 -3.76 11.92 -25.16
C TRP A 215 -2.91 10.65 -25.27
N LEU A 216 -3.51 9.49 -25.61
CA LEU A 216 -2.76 8.25 -25.84
C LEU A 216 -1.77 8.38 -27.01
N GLN A 217 -2.13 9.10 -28.08
CA GLN A 217 -1.21 9.36 -29.19
C GLN A 217 -0.05 10.28 -28.80
N SER A 218 -0.32 11.34 -28.02
CA SER A 218 0.71 12.25 -27.49
C SER A 218 1.70 11.56 -26.54
N VAL A 219 1.20 10.68 -25.67
CA VAL A 219 2.05 9.89 -24.76
C VAL A 219 2.83 8.81 -25.52
N LEU A 220 2.23 8.19 -26.55
CA LEU A 220 2.90 7.21 -27.41
C LEU A 220 4.02 7.84 -28.26
N SER A 221 3.84 9.05 -28.81
CA SER A 221 4.88 9.74 -29.57
C SER A 221 6.05 10.16 -28.69
N THR A 222 5.77 10.74 -27.53
CA THR A 222 6.81 11.16 -26.56
C THR A 222 7.65 9.99 -26.04
N LEU A 223 7.05 8.81 -25.89
CA LEU A 223 7.75 7.58 -25.48
C LEU A 223 8.54 6.90 -26.60
N LEU A 224 8.24 7.21 -27.87
CA LEU A 224 8.96 6.67 -29.03
C LEU A 224 10.22 7.48 -29.38
N ASP A 225 10.25 8.78 -29.07
CA ASP A 225 11.42 9.64 -29.33
C ASP A 225 12.53 9.54 -28.27
N GLY A 226 12.22 9.05 -27.06
CA GLY A 226 13.16 9.02 -25.92
C GLY A 226 14.20 7.88 -25.92
N ARG A 227 14.32 7.04 -26.94
CA ARG A 227 15.27 5.90 -26.95
C ARG A 227 16.44 6.07 -27.93
N ARG A 228 17.37 6.95 -27.57
CA ARG A 228 18.80 6.81 -27.91
C ARG A 228 19.65 7.04 -26.66
N GLN A 229 19.91 5.96 -25.95
CA GLN A 229 21.20 5.54 -25.37
C GLN A 229 20.98 4.74 -24.09
N ARG A 230 21.20 3.42 -24.18
CA ARG A 230 21.69 2.63 -23.06
C ARG A 230 22.55 1.51 -23.62
N GLN A 231 23.83 1.51 -23.26
CA GLN A 231 24.72 0.37 -23.46
C GLN A 231 24.44 -0.73 -22.43
N GLN A 232 24.77 -1.94 -22.86
CA GLN A 232 24.36 -3.27 -22.41
C GLN A 232 25.02 -3.75 -21.11
N THR A 233 24.33 -4.67 -20.44
CA THR A 233 24.85 -5.98 -20.01
C THR A 233 23.70 -7.00 -19.93
N PRO A 234 23.94 -8.33 -20.09
CA PRO A 234 22.88 -9.32 -20.25
C PRO A 234 22.47 -9.95 -18.91
N GLU A 235 21.30 -9.56 -18.40
CA GLU A 235 20.60 -10.21 -17.30
C GLU A 235 19.28 -10.77 -17.80
N THR A 236 18.94 -11.99 -17.40
CA THR A 236 17.62 -12.58 -17.62
C THR A 236 16.57 -11.63 -17.03
N ASN A 237 15.75 -11.01 -17.89
CA ASN A 237 14.94 -9.83 -17.55
C ASN A 237 13.98 -10.05 -16.36
N SER A 238 14.25 -9.40 -15.22
CA SER A 238 13.36 -9.30 -14.05
C SER A 238 11.93 -8.84 -14.41
N ASN A 239 11.82 -7.96 -15.41
CA ASN A 239 10.55 -7.40 -15.88
C ASN A 239 9.62 -8.45 -16.52
N ASP A 240 10.16 -9.48 -17.17
CA ASP A 240 9.34 -10.53 -17.80
C ASP A 240 8.69 -11.41 -16.71
N PHE A 241 9.42 -11.65 -15.63
CA PHE A 241 8.92 -12.33 -14.43
C PHE A 241 7.84 -11.51 -13.73
N GLU A 242 8.07 -10.21 -13.50
CA GLU A 242 7.09 -9.30 -12.91
C GLU A 242 5.81 -9.20 -13.74
N ASN A 243 5.92 -9.00 -15.06
CA ASN A 243 4.76 -8.93 -15.95
C ASN A 243 3.97 -10.25 -15.97
N SER A 244 4.65 -11.40 -15.89
CA SER A 244 3.99 -12.70 -15.79
C SER A 244 3.31 -12.93 -14.42
N ALA A 245 3.86 -12.39 -13.33
CA ALA A 245 3.23 -12.45 -12.01
C ALA A 245 1.95 -11.62 -12.01
N LEU A 246 2.03 -10.36 -12.46
CA LEU A 246 0.89 -9.44 -12.60
C LEU A 246 -0.23 -10.01 -13.47
N GLU A 247 0.09 -10.65 -14.61
CA GLU A 247 -0.91 -11.32 -15.44
C GLU A 247 -1.70 -12.37 -14.64
N ARG A 248 -1.01 -13.21 -13.85
CA ARG A 248 -1.66 -14.25 -13.04
C ARG A 248 -2.52 -13.66 -11.94
N THR A 249 -2.08 -12.57 -11.29
CA THR A 249 -2.81 -11.85 -10.25
C THR A 249 -4.14 -11.34 -10.78
N TYR A 250 -4.12 -10.58 -11.87
CA TYR A 250 -5.34 -10.02 -12.44
C TYR A 250 -6.28 -11.10 -12.97
N ARG A 251 -5.75 -12.21 -13.49
CA ARG A 251 -6.57 -13.36 -13.88
C ARG A 251 -7.25 -14.03 -12.69
N LYS A 252 -6.58 -14.17 -11.53
CA LYS A 252 -7.19 -14.69 -10.30
C LYS A 252 -8.30 -13.74 -9.81
N ALA A 253 -8.02 -12.44 -9.76
CA ALA A 253 -8.99 -11.42 -9.35
C ALA A 253 -10.22 -11.40 -10.26
N LYS A 254 -10.01 -11.48 -11.59
CA LYS A 254 -11.06 -11.64 -12.59
C LYS A 254 -11.93 -12.87 -12.30
N ASN A 255 -11.32 -14.04 -12.12
CA ASN A 255 -12.06 -15.28 -11.85
C ASN A 255 -12.85 -15.19 -10.53
N GLY A 256 -12.31 -14.49 -9.52
CA GLY A 256 -13.03 -14.19 -8.28
C GLY A 256 -14.28 -13.35 -8.53
N ALA A 257 -14.15 -12.26 -9.29
CA ALA A 257 -15.26 -11.40 -9.70
C ALA A 257 -16.31 -12.14 -10.56
N ASP A 258 -15.89 -13.03 -11.46
CA ASP A 258 -16.78 -13.87 -12.27
C ASP A 258 -17.64 -14.79 -11.38
N ARG A 259 -17.05 -15.42 -10.36
CA ARG A 259 -17.76 -16.33 -9.45
C ARG A 259 -18.85 -15.65 -8.63
N VAL A 260 -18.64 -14.39 -8.26
CA VAL A 260 -19.63 -13.60 -7.49
C VAL A 260 -20.62 -12.85 -8.39
N GLY A 261 -20.51 -12.98 -9.72
CA GLY A 261 -21.44 -12.36 -10.67
C GLY A 261 -21.22 -10.86 -10.86
N GLU A 262 -19.98 -10.37 -10.80
CA GLU A 262 -19.62 -8.95 -10.98
C GLU A 262 -18.95 -8.67 -12.35
N PRO A 263 -19.72 -8.57 -13.45
CA PRO A 263 -19.17 -8.50 -14.81
C PRO A 263 -18.34 -7.24 -15.08
N LYS A 264 -18.67 -6.11 -14.44
CA LYS A 264 -17.89 -4.85 -14.55
C LYS A 264 -16.51 -4.99 -13.93
N ILE A 265 -16.42 -5.61 -12.76
CA ILE A 265 -15.15 -5.85 -12.04
C ILE A 265 -14.30 -6.88 -12.78
N SER A 266 -14.91 -7.98 -13.24
CA SER A 266 -14.24 -8.97 -14.09
C SER A 266 -13.66 -8.33 -15.35
N SER A 267 -14.45 -7.50 -16.06
CA SER A 267 -13.98 -6.78 -17.25
C SER A 267 -12.82 -5.84 -16.95
N TYR A 268 -12.83 -5.16 -15.80
CA TYR A 268 -11.73 -4.31 -15.36
C TYR A 268 -10.44 -5.11 -15.15
N PHE A 269 -10.51 -6.21 -14.38
CA PHE A 269 -9.36 -7.06 -14.14
C PHE A 269 -8.86 -7.73 -15.42
N PHE A 270 -9.76 -8.12 -16.33
CA PHE A 270 -9.40 -8.61 -17.65
C PHE A 270 -8.62 -7.58 -18.48
N ARG A 271 -8.99 -6.29 -18.43
CA ARG A 271 -8.22 -5.23 -19.10
C ARG A 271 -6.81 -5.09 -18.52
N LYS A 272 -6.66 -5.19 -17.20
CA LYS A 272 -5.35 -5.16 -16.53
C LYS A 272 -4.54 -6.42 -16.88
N GLU A 273 -5.14 -7.61 -16.86
CA GLU A 273 -4.54 -8.87 -17.34
C GLU A 273 -3.98 -8.69 -18.77
N MET A 274 -4.80 -8.19 -19.70
CA MET A 274 -4.40 -7.99 -21.09
C MET A 274 -3.29 -6.94 -21.25
N LYS A 275 -3.28 -5.88 -20.44
CA LYS A 275 -2.21 -4.88 -20.42
C LYS A 275 -0.85 -5.53 -20.12
N TYR A 276 -0.79 -6.37 -19.08
CA TYR A 276 0.46 -7.01 -18.67
C TYR A 276 0.84 -8.20 -19.54
N ARG A 277 -0.13 -8.95 -20.09
CA ARG A 277 0.12 -9.96 -21.13
C ARG A 277 0.82 -9.34 -22.34
N ARG A 278 0.34 -8.18 -22.81
CA ARG A 278 0.96 -7.45 -23.94
C ARG A 278 2.37 -6.97 -23.62
N LYS A 279 2.62 -6.43 -22.41
CA LYS A 279 3.97 -6.00 -21.99
C LYS A 279 4.97 -7.17 -22.06
N ARG A 280 4.58 -8.32 -21.50
CA ARG A 280 5.36 -9.57 -21.57
C ARG A 280 5.68 -9.98 -23.01
N HIS A 281 4.68 -9.99 -23.89
CA HIS A 281 4.89 -10.34 -25.30
C HIS A 281 5.85 -9.38 -26.02
N TRP A 282 5.73 -8.07 -25.78
CA TRP A 282 6.63 -7.07 -26.36
C TRP A 282 8.08 -7.20 -25.88
N GLU A 283 8.29 -7.59 -24.62
CA GLU A 283 9.63 -7.88 -24.06
C GLU A 283 10.23 -9.15 -24.67
N THR A 284 9.43 -10.21 -24.81
CA THR A 284 9.85 -11.46 -25.46
C THR A 284 10.22 -11.27 -26.93
N VAL A 285 9.52 -10.38 -27.65
CA VAL A 285 9.84 -10.03 -29.05
C VAL A 285 11.13 -9.21 -29.17
N ARG A 286 11.47 -8.39 -28.16
CA ARG A 286 12.68 -7.55 -28.13
C ARG A 286 13.93 -8.27 -27.64
N ASP A 287 13.81 -9.42 -27.00
CA ASP A 287 14.97 -10.22 -26.58
C ASP A 287 15.65 -10.88 -27.80
N SER A 288 16.82 -10.35 -28.16
CA SER A 288 17.65 -10.82 -29.26
C SER A 288 18.21 -12.24 -29.06
N GLY A 289 18.16 -12.80 -27.84
CA GLY A 289 18.60 -14.17 -27.53
C GLY A 289 17.49 -15.24 -27.58
N ALA A 290 16.22 -14.85 -27.67
CA ALA A 290 15.11 -15.81 -27.65
C ALA A 290 14.94 -16.56 -29.00
N SER A 291 14.89 -17.90 -28.94
CA SER A 291 14.64 -18.79 -30.09
C SER A 291 13.39 -18.38 -30.88
N LYS A 292 13.43 -18.50 -32.23
CA LYS A 292 12.31 -18.18 -33.15
C LYS A 292 10.98 -18.82 -32.76
N ARG A 293 10.98 -19.97 -32.08
CA ARG A 293 9.74 -20.62 -31.57
C ARG A 293 9.09 -19.84 -30.42
N ARG A 294 9.86 -19.13 -29.60
CA ARG A 294 9.40 -18.37 -28.43
C ARG A 294 8.81 -17.00 -28.79
N ARG A 295 9.02 -16.53 -30.02
CA ARG A 295 8.48 -15.25 -30.55
C ARG A 295 7.12 -15.39 -31.23
N LEU A 296 6.60 -16.61 -31.38
CA LEU A 296 5.41 -16.94 -32.20
C LEU A 296 4.23 -17.53 -31.40
N THR A 297 4.35 -17.65 -30.07
CA THR A 297 3.32 -18.17 -29.15
C THR A 297 3.10 -17.21 -28.00
#